data_AF-A0A7L5DKC8-F1
#
_entry.id   AF-A0A7L5DKC8-F1
#
_cell.length_a   1.000
_cell.length_b   1.000
_cell.length_c   1.000
_cell.angle_alpha   90.00
_cell.angle_beta   90.00
_cell.angle_gamma   90.00
#
_symmetry.space_group_name_H-M   'P 1'
#
loop_
_entity.id
_entity.type
_entity.pdbx_description
1 polymer ?
#
loop_
_entity_poly.entity_id
_entity_poly.type
_entity_poly.pdbx_seq_one_letter_code
_entity_poly.pdbx_strand_id
1 'polypeptide(L)'
;MKSLFVALCLSAGSLFAAAPTEGPKAANLIVYRTGCIYGSMAKYRVNIDNQEQTKLKNKSIYTTTLTPGSHTIAPRNPNKAVTINAQDGQTYVVQYKTRFGLFGARPKLKVMTLEEAKQNKRFAALQSNTGM
;
A
#
# COMPACT_ATOMS: atom_id res chain seq x y z
N MET A 1 9.79 72.98 -4.03
CA MET A 1 8.89 71.86 -4.39
C MET A 1 9.23 71.51 -5.84
N LYS A 2 9.70 70.34 -6.27
CA LYS A 2 9.63 68.95 -5.79
C LYS A 2 10.88 68.22 -6.30
N SER A 3 11.53 67.44 -5.44
CA SER A 3 12.58 66.50 -5.83
C SER A 3 11.97 65.29 -6.53
N LEU A 4 12.54 64.91 -7.67
CA LEU A 4 12.21 63.69 -8.41
C LEU A 4 13.11 62.56 -7.88
N PHE A 5 12.55 61.62 -7.12
CA PHE A 5 13.24 60.39 -6.72
C PHE A 5 13.06 59.34 -7.82
N VAL A 6 14.17 58.91 -8.43
CA VAL A 6 14.21 57.78 -9.37
C VAL A 6 14.35 56.51 -8.53
N ALA A 7 13.30 55.69 -8.51
CA ALA A 7 13.29 54.39 -7.84
C ALA A 7 13.97 53.33 -8.72
N LEU A 8 15.11 52.83 -8.25
CA LEU A 8 15.89 51.74 -8.83
C LEU A 8 15.22 50.40 -8.51
N CYS A 9 14.50 49.81 -9.47
CA CYS A 9 13.97 48.44 -9.35
C CYS A 9 15.10 47.42 -9.58
N LEU A 10 15.77 47.00 -8.50
CA LEU A 10 16.51 45.73 -8.46
C LEU A 10 15.51 44.59 -8.26
N SER A 11 15.02 43.99 -9.33
CA SER A 11 14.30 42.71 -9.24
C SER A 11 15.32 41.58 -9.26
N ALA A 12 15.58 41.01 -8.09
CA ALA A 12 16.40 39.83 -7.90
C ALA A 12 15.89 38.66 -8.76
N GLY A 13 16.76 38.14 -9.63
CA GLY A 13 16.48 36.94 -10.42
C GLY A 13 16.24 35.75 -9.50
N SER A 14 15.05 35.17 -9.58
CA SER A 14 14.71 33.92 -8.91
C SER A 14 15.54 32.79 -9.51
N LEU A 15 16.55 32.33 -8.77
CA LEU A 15 17.21 31.05 -9.03
C LEU A 15 16.19 29.95 -8.75
N PHE A 16 15.59 29.41 -9.82
CA PHE A 16 14.89 28.13 -9.76
C PHE A 16 15.90 27.06 -9.37
N ALA A 17 15.88 26.66 -8.09
CA ALA A 17 16.55 25.45 -7.65
C ALA A 17 15.88 24.26 -8.35
N ALA A 18 16.63 23.59 -9.24
CA ALA A 18 16.22 22.31 -9.78
C ALA A 18 16.08 21.33 -8.60
N ALA A 19 14.85 20.90 -8.33
CA ALA A 19 14.57 19.87 -7.34
C ALA A 19 15.35 18.58 -7.72
N PRO A 20 15.93 17.87 -6.75
CA PRO A 20 16.65 16.63 -7.04
C PRO A 20 15.68 15.63 -7.68
N THR A 21 16.04 15.15 -8.88
CA THR A 21 15.38 14.02 -9.53
C THR A 21 15.70 12.75 -8.76
N GLU A 22 15.04 12.57 -7.62
CA GLU A 22 14.96 11.27 -6.98
C GLU A 22 14.13 10.38 -7.91
N GLY A 23 14.72 9.27 -8.39
CA GLY A 23 14.04 8.29 -9.25
C GLY A 23 12.73 7.76 -8.64
N PRO A 24 11.92 6.96 -9.34
CA PRO A 24 10.59 6.57 -8.86
C PRO A 24 10.71 5.90 -7.49
N LYS A 25 10.37 6.66 -6.47
CA LYS A 25 10.62 6.29 -5.11
C LYS A 25 9.49 5.35 -4.68
N ALA A 26 9.80 4.11 -4.29
CA ALA A 26 8.81 3.03 -4.22
C ALA A 26 8.20 2.86 -2.83
N ALA A 27 6.89 2.65 -2.77
CA ALA A 27 6.19 2.24 -1.55
C ALA A 27 6.22 0.71 -1.41
N ASN A 28 6.24 0.20 -0.17
CA ASN A 28 6.19 -1.23 0.09
C ASN A 28 4.75 -1.66 0.41
N LEU A 29 4.24 -2.68 -0.30
CA LEU A 29 2.97 -3.30 -0.02
C LEU A 29 3.17 -4.72 0.51
N ILE A 30 2.65 -4.97 1.71
CA ILE A 30 2.62 -6.29 2.31
C ILE A 30 1.18 -6.78 2.38
N VAL A 31 0.88 -7.85 1.65
CA VAL A 31 -0.44 -8.49 1.67
C VAL A 31 -0.33 -9.81 2.38
N TYR A 32 -1.18 -10.05 3.38
CA TYR A 32 -1.16 -11.33 4.10
C TYR A 32 -2.56 -11.88 4.32
N ARG A 33 -2.65 -13.20 4.37
CA ARG A 33 -3.88 -13.90 4.71
C ARG A 33 -3.78 -14.52 6.09
N THR A 34 -4.71 -14.15 6.96
CA THR A 34 -4.86 -14.81 8.27
C THR A 34 -5.25 -16.26 8.11
N GLY A 35 -4.61 -17.14 8.88
CA GLY A 35 -4.96 -18.55 8.94
C GLY A 35 -6.41 -18.80 9.35
N CYS A 36 -7.10 -19.64 8.60
CA CYS A 36 -8.40 -20.19 8.97
C CYS A 36 -8.43 -21.70 8.73
N ILE A 37 -9.03 -22.46 9.65
CA ILE A 37 -9.20 -23.92 9.53
C ILE A 37 -10.23 -24.19 8.44
N TYR A 38 -11.39 -23.56 8.57
CA TYR A 38 -12.43 -23.56 7.54
C TYR A 38 -11.92 -22.75 6.32
N GLY A 39 -12.07 -23.28 5.11
CA GLY A 39 -11.56 -22.64 3.90
C GLY A 39 -10.02 -22.63 3.75
N SER A 40 -9.30 -23.50 4.45
CA SER A 40 -7.84 -23.66 4.32
C SER A 40 -7.38 -23.92 2.88
N MET A 41 -8.18 -24.64 2.09
CA MET A 41 -7.92 -24.93 0.68
C MET A 41 -8.23 -23.76 -0.27
N ALA A 42 -9.00 -22.76 0.17
CA ALA A 42 -9.31 -21.60 -0.67
C ALA A 42 -8.02 -20.85 -1.02
N LYS A 43 -7.94 -20.26 -2.22
CA LYS A 43 -6.84 -19.37 -2.62
C LYS A 43 -7.45 -18.04 -3.02
N TYR A 44 -6.99 -16.95 -2.41
CA TYR A 44 -7.51 -15.61 -2.72
C TYR A 44 -6.58 -14.92 -3.70
N ARG A 45 -7.14 -14.45 -4.81
CA ARG A 45 -6.40 -13.62 -5.77
C ARG A 45 -6.08 -12.27 -5.12
N VAL A 46 -4.89 -11.78 -5.37
CA VAL A 46 -4.48 -10.42 -5.06
C VAL A 46 -4.34 -9.72 -6.38
N ASN A 47 -5.29 -8.82 -6.65
CA ASN A 47 -5.25 -7.97 -7.83
C ASN A 47 -4.80 -6.58 -7.39
N ILE A 48 -3.88 -5.99 -8.15
CA ILE A 48 -3.47 -4.60 -8.01
C ILE A 48 -3.77 -3.93 -9.34
N ASP A 49 -4.57 -2.87 -9.32
CA ASP A 49 -5.00 -2.12 -10.52
C ASP A 49 -5.53 -3.03 -11.62
N ASN A 50 -6.43 -3.93 -11.21
CA ASN A 50 -7.10 -4.94 -12.05
C ASN A 50 -6.18 -6.02 -12.64
N GLN A 51 -4.89 -6.07 -12.27
CA GLN A 51 -3.95 -7.11 -12.68
C GLN A 51 -3.72 -8.11 -11.55
N GLU A 52 -3.87 -9.41 -11.84
CA GLU A 52 -3.61 -10.49 -10.87
C GLU A 52 -2.11 -10.62 -10.61
N GLN A 53 -1.69 -10.35 -9.38
CA GLN A 53 -0.29 -10.44 -8.97
C GLN A 53 0.03 -11.83 -8.41
N THR A 54 -0.88 -12.38 -7.60
CA THR A 54 -0.66 -13.69 -6.95
C THR A 54 -1.96 -14.32 -6.44
N LYS A 55 -1.85 -15.55 -5.92
CA LYS A 55 -2.90 -16.29 -5.22
C LYS A 55 -2.46 -16.63 -3.80
N LEU A 56 -2.96 -15.88 -2.82
CA LEU A 56 -2.70 -16.07 -1.39
C LEU A 56 -3.27 -17.39 -0.87
N LYS A 57 -2.37 -18.28 -0.43
CA LYS A 57 -2.67 -19.51 0.30
C LYS A 57 -3.00 -19.20 1.76
N ASN A 58 -3.52 -20.18 2.48
CA ASN A 58 -3.78 -20.04 3.91
C ASN A 58 -2.47 -19.76 4.66
N LYS A 59 -2.48 -18.84 5.64
CA LYS A 59 -1.28 -18.44 6.40
C LYS A 59 -0.09 -18.07 5.50
N SER A 60 -0.32 -17.24 4.49
CA SER A 60 0.75 -16.78 3.59
C SER A 60 0.84 -15.26 3.56
N ILE A 61 2.00 -14.79 3.15
CA ILE A 61 2.36 -13.39 2.96
C ILE A 61 2.90 -13.21 1.54
N TYR A 62 2.61 -12.06 0.97
CA TYR A 62 3.10 -11.63 -0.33
C TYR A 62 3.53 -10.17 -0.19
N THR A 63 4.75 -9.86 -0.64
CA THR A 63 5.30 -8.51 -0.59
C THR A 63 5.61 -8.06 -2.01
N THR A 64 5.28 -6.83 -2.33
CA THR A 64 5.60 -6.19 -3.61
C THR A 64 5.83 -4.71 -3.40
N THR A 65 6.39 -4.03 -4.40
CA THR A 65 6.55 -2.59 -4.42
C THR A 65 5.44 -1.95 -5.25
N LEU A 66 5.05 -0.73 -4.87
CA LEU A 66 4.11 0.11 -5.60
C LEU A 66 4.80 1.42 -5.97
N THR A 67 4.45 1.96 -7.12
CA THR A 67 4.78 3.36 -7.45
C THR A 67 4.03 4.30 -6.51
N PRO A 68 4.49 5.54 -6.30
CA PRO A 68 3.70 6.55 -5.60
C PRO A 68 2.41 6.83 -6.38
N GLY A 69 1.28 6.91 -5.68
CA GLY A 69 -0.01 7.16 -6.31
C GLY A 69 -1.15 6.34 -5.70
N SER A 70 -2.33 6.45 -6.32
CA SER A 70 -3.51 5.71 -5.88
C SER A 70 -3.55 4.33 -6.53
N HIS A 71 -3.55 3.29 -5.71
CA HIS A 71 -3.59 1.89 -6.15
C HIS A 71 -4.81 1.19 -5.57
N THR A 72 -5.45 0.34 -6.38
CA THR A 72 -6.62 -0.43 -5.97
C THR A 72 -6.24 -1.90 -5.76
N ILE A 73 -6.39 -2.36 -4.52
CA ILE A 73 -6.08 -3.74 -4.12
C ILE A 73 -7.40 -4.48 -3.97
N ALA A 74 -7.60 -5.53 -4.77
CA ALA A 74 -8.87 -6.25 -4.84
C ALA A 74 -8.69 -7.77 -4.73
N PRO A 75 -9.63 -8.48 -4.07
CA PRO A 75 -9.79 -9.91 -4.28
C PRO A 75 -10.47 -10.16 -5.65
N ARG A 76 -10.79 -11.43 -5.97
CA ARG A 76 -11.49 -11.81 -7.22
C ARG A 76 -12.73 -10.95 -7.54
N ASN A 77 -13.45 -10.47 -6.52
CA ASN A 77 -14.58 -9.57 -6.69
C ASN A 77 -14.14 -8.12 -6.36
N PRO A 78 -14.20 -7.18 -7.31
CA PRO A 78 -13.76 -5.79 -7.11
C PRO A 78 -14.62 -5.03 -6.09
N ASN A 79 -15.86 -5.47 -5.80
CA ASN A 79 -16.73 -4.81 -4.81
C ASN A 79 -16.20 -4.86 -3.36
N LYS A 80 -15.09 -5.57 -3.13
CA LYS A 80 -14.39 -5.66 -1.83
C LYS A 80 -12.97 -5.12 -1.92
N ALA A 81 -12.68 -4.30 -2.93
CA ALA A 81 -11.41 -3.63 -3.08
C ALA A 81 -11.18 -2.60 -1.97
N VAL A 82 -9.90 -2.31 -1.74
CA VAL A 82 -9.45 -1.21 -0.90
C VAL A 82 -8.47 -0.37 -1.70
N THR A 83 -8.58 0.94 -1.56
CA THR A 83 -7.66 1.88 -2.20
C THR A 83 -6.58 2.28 -1.22
N ILE A 84 -5.35 2.34 -1.70
CA ILE A 84 -4.18 2.80 -0.94
C ILE A 84 -3.58 3.95 -1.72
N ASN A 85 -3.37 5.08 -1.04
CA ASN A 85 -2.58 6.18 -1.58
C ASN A 85 -1.14 5.95 -1.15
N ALA A 86 -0.37 5.30 -2.02
CA ALA A 86 1.01 4.93 -1.79
C ALA A 86 1.89 6.18 -1.78
N GLN A 87 2.56 6.40 -0.66
CA GLN A 87 3.61 7.41 -0.51
C GLN A 87 4.96 6.73 -0.56
N ASP A 88 5.95 7.46 -1.07
CA ASP A 88 7.32 7.00 -1.11
C ASP A 88 7.84 6.60 0.28
N GLY A 89 8.61 5.51 0.33
CA GLY A 89 9.26 5.00 1.54
C GLY A 89 8.29 4.40 2.56
N GLN A 90 6.98 4.58 2.35
CA GLN A 90 5.96 4.13 3.26
C GLN A 90 5.63 2.66 3.02
N THR A 91 5.39 1.94 4.12
CA THR A 91 4.94 0.55 4.08
C THR A 91 3.45 0.46 4.45
N TYR A 92 2.68 -0.17 3.56
CA TYR A 92 1.27 -0.45 3.74
C TYR A 92 1.04 -1.94 3.90
N VAL A 93 0.12 -2.30 4.79
CA VAL A 93 -0.21 -3.70 5.03
C VAL A 93 -1.69 -3.94 4.76
N VAL A 94 -1.99 -4.96 3.95
CA VAL A 94 -3.37 -5.36 3.63
C VAL A 94 -3.62 -6.76 4.15
N GLN A 95 -4.52 -6.86 5.12
CA GLN A 95 -4.98 -8.13 5.68
C GLN A 95 -6.15 -8.67 4.89
N TYR A 96 -6.02 -9.90 4.39
CA TYR A 96 -7.11 -10.71 3.85
C TYR A 96 -7.69 -11.56 4.99
N LYS A 97 -8.75 -11.07 5.63
CA LYS A 97 -9.47 -11.79 6.68
C LYS A 97 -10.53 -12.69 6.08
N THR A 98 -10.46 -13.99 6.36
CA THR A 98 -11.51 -14.93 5.92
C THR A 98 -12.79 -14.68 6.71
N ARG A 99 -13.91 -14.50 6.01
CA ARG A 99 -15.26 -14.40 6.55
C ARG A 99 -16.11 -15.50 5.92
N PHE A 100 -16.94 -16.15 6.72
CA PHE A 100 -17.92 -17.10 6.22
C PHE A 100 -19.24 -16.37 6.00
N GLY A 101 -19.84 -16.64 4.85
CA GLY A 101 -21.23 -16.32 4.60
C GLY A 101 -21.96 -17.55 4.08
N LEU A 102 -23.25 -17.39 3.81
CA LEU A 102 -24.14 -18.46 3.34
C LEU A 102 -23.63 -19.20 2.10
N PHE A 103 -22.81 -18.53 1.28
CA PHE A 103 -22.24 -19.07 0.04
C PHE A 103 -20.73 -19.33 0.12
N GLY A 104 -20.20 -19.62 1.32
CA GLY A 104 -18.81 -20.04 1.52
C GLY A 104 -17.86 -18.96 2.02
N ALA A 105 -16.56 -19.29 1.98
CA ALA A 105 -15.47 -18.46 2.49
C ALA A 105 -15.15 -17.30 1.53
N ARG A 106 -15.17 -16.07 2.05
CA ARG A 106 -14.85 -14.85 1.29
C ARG A 106 -13.83 -13.99 2.04
N PRO A 107 -12.89 -13.34 1.33
CA PRO A 107 -11.98 -12.41 1.97
C PRO A 107 -12.66 -11.06 2.25
N LYS A 108 -12.41 -10.50 3.42
CA LYS A 108 -12.60 -9.08 3.73
C LYS A 108 -11.21 -8.45 3.89
N LEU A 109 -10.94 -7.41 3.11
CA LEU A 109 -9.68 -6.69 3.16
C LEU A 109 -9.74 -5.66 4.29
N LYS A 110 -8.61 -5.49 5.00
CA LYS A 110 -8.38 -4.42 5.98
C LYS A 110 -7.00 -3.83 5.70
N VAL A 111 -6.95 -2.54 5.41
CA VAL A 111 -5.70 -1.77 5.33
C VAL A 111 -5.27 -1.40 6.74
N MET A 112 -3.98 -1.47 7.01
CA MET A 112 -3.36 -1.06 8.27
C MET A 112 -1.92 -0.58 8.01
N THR A 113 -1.38 0.19 8.95
CA THR A 113 0.03 0.58 8.94
C THR A 113 0.92 -0.60 9.33
N LEU A 114 2.23 -0.49 9.06
CA LEU A 114 3.20 -1.49 9.49
C LEU A 114 3.23 -1.64 11.03
N GLU A 115 3.05 -0.55 11.77
CA GLU A 115 3.06 -0.57 13.23
C GLU A 115 1.86 -1.34 13.79
N GLU A 116 0.65 -1.05 13.29
CA GLU A 116 -0.57 -1.80 13.62
C GLU A 116 -0.45 -3.27 13.23
N ALA A 117 0.19 -3.57 12.10
CA ALA A 117 0.42 -4.94 11.66
C ALA A 117 1.37 -5.68 12.61
N LYS A 118 2.47 -5.07 13.06
CA LYS A 118 3.42 -5.67 14.00
C LYS A 118 2.78 -6.03 15.33
N GLN A 119 1.83 -5.23 15.81
CA GLN A 119 1.03 -5.54 17.01
C GLN A 119 0.07 -6.73 16.81
N ASN A 120 -0.23 -7.08 15.55
CA ASN A 120 -1.07 -8.23 15.24
C ASN A 120 -0.26 -9.54 15.33
N LYS A 121 -0.54 -10.34 16.37
CA LYS A 121 0.09 -11.66 16.59
C LYS A 121 0.07 -12.57 15.35
N ARG A 122 -0.98 -12.50 14.52
CA ARG A 122 -1.09 -13.31 13.29
C ARG A 122 -0.13 -12.85 12.21
N PHE A 123 0.13 -11.56 12.11
CA PHE A 123 1.10 -11.01 11.16
C PHE A 123 2.53 -11.30 11.62
N ALA A 124 2.83 -11.05 12.89
CA ALA A 124 4.14 -11.35 13.48
C ALA A 124 4.55 -12.83 13.29
N ALA A 125 3.62 -13.76 13.51
CA ALA A 125 3.87 -15.19 13.31
C ALA A 125 4.10 -15.59 11.84
N LEU A 126 3.62 -14.82 10.87
CA LEU A 126 3.89 -15.07 9.45
C LEU A 126 5.25 -14.53 9.03
N GLN A 127 5.63 -13.37 9.56
CA GLN A 127 6.94 -12.76 9.34
C GLN A 127 8.06 -13.64 9.89
N SER A 128 7.92 -14.17 11.13
CA SER A 128 8.93 -15.06 11.72
C SER A 128 9.16 -16.34 10.92
N ASN A 129 8.13 -16.86 10.25
CA ASN A 129 8.22 -18.08 9.46
C ASN A 129 8.81 -17.84 8.06
N THR A 130 8.99 -16.58 7.65
CA THR A 130 9.59 -16.23 6.35
C THR A 130 11.10 -15.99 6.47
N GLY A 131 11.63 -15.96 7.71
CA GLY A 131 13.04 -15.72 8.03
C GLY A 131 13.83 -16.95 8.53
N MET A 132 13.43 -18.17 8.13
CA MET A 132 14.19 -19.40 8.34
C MET A 132 14.55 -20.04 7.00
#